data_AF-A0A965R1H5-F1
#
_entry.id   AF-A0A965R1H5-F1
#
_cell.length_a   1.000
_cell.length_b   1.000
_cell.length_c   1.000
_cell.angle_alpha   90.00
_cell.angle_beta   90.00
_cell.angle_gamma   90.00
#
_symmetry.space_group_name_H-M   'P 1'
#
loop_
_entity.id
_entity.type
_entity.pdbx_description
1 polymer ?
#
loop_
_entity_poly.entity_id
_entity_poly.type
_entity_poly.pdbx_seq_one_letter_code
_entity_poly.pdbx_strand_id
1 'polypeptide(L)'
;MTPDAATLLSSAVKAYDVRGVVGETLTSEMIEALAAGFVDEIGAAGHEVVVGHDMRDSSPDFARAFARGANARGANVVNIGLCSTD
;
A
#
# COMPACT_ATOMS: atom_id res chain seq x y z
N MET A 1 -3.00 12.14 21.05
CA MET A 1 -3.55 12.81 19.85
C MET A 1 -3.14 11.94 18.68
N THR A 2 -4.09 11.32 17.98
CA THR A 2 -3.79 10.46 16.82
C THR A 2 -3.24 11.37 15.72
N PRO A 3 -2.08 11.07 15.11
CA PRO A 3 -1.54 11.87 14.02
C PRO A 3 -2.55 11.91 12.86
N ASP A 4 -2.67 13.06 12.19
CA ASP A 4 -3.48 13.14 10.98
C ASP A 4 -2.82 12.39 9.81
N ALA A 5 -3.61 12.09 8.78
CA ALA A 5 -3.16 11.30 7.63
C ALA A 5 -1.96 11.93 6.89
N ALA A 6 -1.89 13.27 6.82
CA ALA A 6 -0.80 13.98 6.16
C ALA A 6 0.54 13.83 6.92
N THR A 7 0.46 13.85 8.26
CA THR A 7 1.61 13.60 9.14
C THR A 7 2.10 12.16 9.02
N LEU A 8 1.18 11.19 8.99
CA LEU A 8 1.52 9.78 8.78
C LEU A 8 2.22 9.57 7.44
N LEU A 9 1.66 10.09 6.35
CA LEU A 9 2.23 9.99 5.00
C LEU A 9 3.63 10.61 4.93
N SER A 10 3.80 11.83 5.45
CA SER A 10 5.11 12.51 5.46
C SER A 10 6.18 11.75 6.25
N SER A 11 5.75 11.02 7.29
CA SER A 11 6.65 10.20 8.10
C SER A 11 6.94 8.83 7.48
N ALA A 12 6.09 8.31 6.60
CA ALA A 12 6.20 6.98 6.02
C ALA A 12 6.84 6.99 4.62
N VAL A 13 6.57 8.00 3.79
CA VAL A 13 7.15 8.14 2.45
C VAL A 13 8.60 8.60 2.56
N LYS A 14 9.53 7.77 2.08
CA LYS A 14 10.97 8.04 2.07
C LYS A 14 11.46 8.27 0.64
N ALA A 15 12.77 8.48 0.48
CA ALA A 15 13.37 8.77 -0.81
C ALA A 15 13.20 7.65 -1.86
N TYR A 16 13.09 6.39 -1.41
CA TYR A 16 13.09 5.22 -2.31
C TYR A 16 11.84 4.33 -2.18
N ASP A 17 11.15 4.39 -1.04
CA ASP A 17 10.02 3.52 -0.73
C ASP A 17 9.21 4.08 0.46
N VAL A 18 8.15 3.36 0.83
CA VAL A 18 7.34 3.64 2.02
C VAL A 18 7.76 2.72 3.15
N ARG A 19 8.13 3.29 4.30
CA ARG A 19 8.62 2.55 5.48
C ARG A 19 8.09 3.15 6.76
N GLY A 20 7.73 2.28 7.70
CA GLY A 20 7.27 2.70 9.02
C GLY A 20 7.04 1.53 9.98
N VAL A 21 6.44 1.85 11.12
CA VAL A 21 6.10 0.94 12.21
C VAL A 21 4.63 0.57 12.11
N VAL A 22 4.33 -0.72 12.14
CA VAL A 22 2.97 -1.27 12.07
C VAL A 22 2.13 -0.76 13.24
N GLY A 23 0.93 -0.25 12.95
CA GLY A 23 0.00 0.29 13.94
C GLY A 23 0.31 1.72 14.39
N GLU A 24 1.44 2.28 13.99
CA GLU A 24 1.82 3.66 14.28
C GLU A 24 1.85 4.50 12.99
N THR A 25 2.87 4.28 12.17
CA THR A 25 3.05 5.02 10.91
C THR A 25 2.57 4.24 9.69
N LEU A 26 2.45 2.92 9.79
CA LEU A 26 1.79 2.06 8.81
C LEU A 26 0.50 1.49 9.38
N THR A 27 -0.64 1.94 8.85
CA THR A 27 -1.96 1.39 9.15
C THR A 27 -2.64 0.93 7.87
N SER A 28 -3.61 0.02 7.97
CA SER A 28 -4.35 -0.47 6.79
C SER A 28 -5.04 0.66 6.02
N GLU A 29 -5.58 1.65 6.73
CA GLU A 29 -6.23 2.82 6.13
C GLU A 29 -5.23 3.68 5.37
N MET A 30 -4.02 3.85 5.91
CA MET A 30 -2.95 4.57 5.22
C MET A 30 -2.51 3.82 3.95
N ILE A 31 -2.34 2.50 4.03
CA ILE A 31 -1.95 1.67 2.87
C ILE A 31 -3.05 1.69 1.79
N GLU A 32 -4.33 1.66 2.17
CA GLU A 32 -5.45 1.82 1.22
C GLU A 32 -5.41 3.18 0.51
N ALA A 33 -5.22 4.26 1.26
CA ALA A 33 -5.13 5.61 0.71
C ALA A 33 -3.90 5.77 -0.21
N LEU A 34 -2.76 5.20 0.20
CA LEU A 34 -1.54 5.18 -0.60
C LEU A 34 -1.74 4.43 -1.92
N ALA A 35 -2.38 3.26 -1.89
CA ALA A 35 -2.64 2.47 -3.09
C ALA A 35 -3.59 3.19 -4.06
N ALA A 36 -4.59 3.89 -3.52
CA ALA A 36 -5.46 4.73 -4.33
C ALA A 36 -4.67 5.85 -5.05
N GLY A 37 -3.84 6.59 -4.29
CA GLY A 37 -2.98 7.62 -4.87
C GLY A 37 -1.97 7.07 -5.87
N PHE A 38 -1.40 5.89 -5.60
CA PHE A 38 -0.51 5.20 -6.52
C PHE A 38 -1.18 4.95 -7.88
N VAL A 39 -2.39 4.38 -7.89
CA VAL A 39 -3.13 4.11 -9.14
C VAL A 39 -3.42 5.38 -9.93
N ASP A 40 -3.78 6.47 -9.25
CA ASP A 40 -4.01 7.76 -9.90
C ASP A 40 -2.73 8.31 -10.54
N GLU A 41 -1.62 8.29 -9.79
CA GLU A 41 -0.35 8.88 -10.19
C GLU A 41 0.25 8.19 -11.42
N ILE A 42 0.17 6.86 -11.46
CA ILE A 42 0.71 6.08 -12.58
C ILE A 42 -0.32 5.80 -13.69
N GLY A 43 -1.56 6.25 -13.53
CA GLY A 43 -2.64 6.03 -14.50
C GLY A 43 -3.02 4.55 -14.67
N ALA A 44 -3.05 3.76 -13.60
CA ALA A 44 -3.27 2.31 -13.66
C ALA A 44 -4.75 1.88 -13.71
N ALA A 45 -5.69 2.81 -13.83
CA ALA A 45 -7.11 2.47 -13.99
C ALA A 45 -7.31 1.65 -15.29
N GLY A 46 -7.92 0.47 -15.17
CA GLY A 46 -8.09 -0.48 -16.27
C GLY A 46 -6.86 -1.35 -16.57
N HIS A 47 -5.75 -1.17 -15.85
CA HIS A 47 -4.52 -1.94 -15.99
C HIS A 47 -4.30 -2.91 -14.83
N GLU A 48 -3.45 -3.92 -15.06
CA GLU A 48 -3.06 -4.86 -14.02
C GLU A 48 -2.01 -4.27 -13.08
N VAL A 49 -2.19 -4.49 -11.78
CA VAL A 49 -1.23 -4.13 -10.73
C VAL A 49 -0.86 -5.39 -9.96
N VAL A 50 0.40 -5.81 -10.09
CA VAL A 50 0.90 -6.99 -9.38
C VAL A 50 1.24 -6.62 -7.94
N VAL A 51 0.72 -7.39 -6.98
CA VAL A 51 0.99 -7.23 -5.55
C VAL A 51 1.57 -8.53 -5.00
N GLY A 52 2.79 -8.45 -4.47
CA GLY A 52 3.42 -9.51 -3.69
C GLY A 52 3.79 -9.01 -2.30
N HIS A 53 4.12 -9.91 -1.39
CA HIS A 53 4.49 -9.53 -0.03
C HIS A 53 5.52 -10.48 0.59
N ASP A 54 6.25 -9.99 1.60
CA ASP A 54 7.24 -10.79 2.32
C ASP A 54 6.60 -11.62 3.47
N MET A 55 7.46 -12.25 4.27
CA MET A 55 7.07 -13.17 5.36
C MET A 55 6.64 -12.50 6.68
N ARG A 56 6.58 -11.17 6.78
CA ARG A 56 6.16 -10.51 8.04
C ARG A 56 4.68 -10.78 8.31
N ASP A 57 4.31 -10.91 9.59
CA ASP A 57 2.92 -11.19 9.99
C ASP A 57 1.91 -10.13 9.48
N SER A 58 2.34 -8.86 9.39
CA SER A 58 1.52 -7.77 8.88
C SER A 58 1.37 -7.75 7.36
N SER A 59 2.26 -8.43 6.62
CA SER A 59 2.37 -8.32 5.17
C SER A 59 1.14 -8.82 4.41
N PRO A 60 0.50 -9.96 4.76
CA PRO A 60 -0.74 -10.38 4.13
C PRO A 60 -1.88 -9.37 4.27
N ASP A 61 -1.98 -8.71 5.43
CA ASP A 61 -3.02 -7.69 5.67
C ASP A 61 -2.77 -6.40 4.89
N PHE A 62 -1.51 -5.95 4.83
CA PHE A 62 -1.15 -4.79 4.03
C PHE A 62 -1.27 -5.04 2.53
N ALA A 63 -0.96 -6.24 2.04
CA ALA A 63 -1.22 -6.61 0.64
C ALA A 63 -2.72 -6.55 0.31
N ARG A 64 -3.58 -7.04 1.22
CA ARG A 64 -5.05 -6.94 1.08
C ARG A 64 -5.52 -5.49 1.12
N ALA A 65 -4.96 -4.66 2.01
CA ALA A 65 -5.27 -3.24 2.10
C ALA A 65 -4.88 -2.50 0.82
N PHE A 66 -3.67 -2.73 0.32
CA PHE A 66 -3.21 -2.15 -0.94
C PHE A 66 -4.13 -2.56 -2.10
N ALA A 67 -4.49 -3.85 -2.16
CA ALA A 67 -5.40 -4.36 -3.19
C ALA A 67 -6.77 -3.67 -3.17
N ARG A 68 -7.35 -3.43 -1.97
CA ARG A 68 -8.61 -2.70 -1.82
C ARG A 68 -8.51 -1.27 -2.35
N GLY A 69 -7.48 -0.53 -1.95
CA GLY A 69 -7.27 0.85 -2.37
C GLY A 69 -7.05 0.97 -3.88
N ALA A 70 -6.21 0.10 -4.45
CA ALA A 70 -5.94 0.09 -5.89
C ALA A 70 -7.19 -0.28 -6.72
N ASN A 71 -7.92 -1.33 -6.32
CA ASN A 71 -9.17 -1.74 -7.00
C ASN A 71 -10.24 -0.65 -6.91
N ALA A 72 -10.33 0.08 -5.80
CA ALA A 72 -11.27 1.21 -5.64
C ALA A 72 -11.00 2.37 -6.63
N ARG A 73 -9.78 2.45 -7.16
CA ARG A 73 -9.39 3.41 -8.23
C ARG A 73 -9.36 2.78 -9.62
N GLY A 74 -9.90 1.57 -9.76
CA GLY A 74 -10.13 0.92 -11.06
C GLY A 74 -8.97 0.10 -11.61
N ALA A 75 -7.90 -0.11 -10.84
CA ALA A 75 -6.87 -1.10 -11.22
C ALA A 75 -7.40 -2.53 -11.06
N ASN A 76 -6.82 -3.47 -11.80
CA ASN A 76 -7.05 -4.91 -11.63
C ASN A 76 -5.88 -5.54 -10.87
N VAL A 77 -6.04 -5.75 -9.56
CA VAL A 77 -4.94 -6.28 -8.75
C VAL A 77 -4.74 -7.79 -8.95
N VAL A 78 -3.51 -8.17 -9.29
CA VAL A 78 -3.05 -9.56 -9.37
C VAL A 78 -2.18 -9.85 -8.13
N ASN A 79 -2.72 -10.57 -7.17
CA ASN A 79 -1.98 -10.93 -5.95
C ASN A 79 -1.18 -12.23 -6.16
N ILE A 80 0.15 -12.14 -6.06
CA ILE A 80 1.07 -13.28 -6.21
C ILE A 80 1.47 -13.93 -4.87
N GLY A 81 1.02 -13.36 -3.74
CA GLY A 81 1.23 -13.92 -2.41
C GLY A 81 2.64 -13.70 -1.86
N LEU A 82 3.11 -14.67 -1.06
CA LEU A 82 4.43 -14.66 -0.43
C LEU A 82 5.52 -14.80 -1.50
N CYS A 83 6.36 -13.79 -1.66
CA CYS A 83 7.45 -13.78 -2.62
C CYS A 83 8.67 -12.98 -2.11
N SER A 84 9.80 -13.15 -2.79
CA SER A 84 10.92 -12.20 -2.71
C SER A 84 10.64 -11.00 -3.61
N THR A 85 11.31 -9.87 -3.36
CA THR A 85 11.38 -8.75 -4.30
C THR A 85 12.37 -9.03 -5.44
N ASP A 86 13.39 -9.85 -5.17
CA ASP A 86 14.44 -10.25 -6.12
C ASP A 86 13.97 -11.28 -7.17
#